data_AF-A0A1M7AKY9-F1
#
_entry.id   AF-A0A1M7AKY9-F1
#
_cell.length_a   1.000
_cell.length_b   1.000
_cell.length_c   1.000
_cell.angle_alpha   90.00
_cell.angle_beta   90.00
_cell.angle_gamma   90.00
#
_symmetry.space_group_name_H-M   'P 1'
#
loop_
_entity.id
_entity.type
_entity.pdbx_description
1 polymer ?
#
loop_
_entity_poly.entity_id
_entity_poly.type
_entity_poly.pdbx_seq_one_letter_code
_entity_poly.pdbx_strand_id
1 'polypeptide(L)'
;MSKSKGATAPAVKPALKLATPSLKLASTLAPKSDYVDSMRELLRRAERGENIGLAYVEINSNKTFSTEAIGIAGKSTLSCLGMIETLKAKLLKKVLA
;
A
#
# COMPACT_ATOMS: atom_id res chain seq x y z
N MET A 1 -62.63 -17.28 -26.55
CA MET A 1 -62.21 -15.89 -26.33
C MET A 1 -61.66 -15.75 -24.91
N SER A 2 -60.54 -15.02 -24.79
CA SER A 2 -60.00 -14.37 -23.59
C SER A 2 -59.23 -15.18 -22.53
N LYS A 3 -57.92 -14.95 -22.55
CA LYS A 3 -56.86 -15.21 -21.55
C LYS A 3 -57.05 -14.39 -20.27
N SER A 4 -56.51 -14.88 -19.14
CA SER A 4 -56.02 -14.04 -18.02
C SER A 4 -55.22 -14.92 -17.03
N LYS A 5 -53.87 -14.84 -17.06
CA LYS A 5 -52.98 -14.26 -16.01
C LYS A 5 -53.11 -14.96 -14.64
N GLY A 6 -52.11 -15.64 -14.10
CA GLY A 6 -50.69 -15.26 -13.98
C GLY A 6 -50.49 -14.40 -12.73
N ALA A 7 -50.07 -15.01 -11.62
CA ALA A 7 -49.59 -14.33 -10.41
C ALA A 7 -48.73 -15.32 -9.58
N THR A 8 -47.44 -15.40 -9.90
CA THR A 8 -46.31 -14.85 -9.12
C THR A 8 -45.93 -15.68 -7.89
N ALA A 9 -44.99 -16.60 -8.11
CA ALA A 9 -44.15 -17.17 -7.07
C ALA A 9 -43.43 -16.04 -6.30
N PRO A 10 -43.25 -16.14 -4.97
CA PRO A 10 -42.50 -15.14 -4.22
C PRO A 10 -41.03 -15.19 -4.67
N ALA A 11 -40.57 -14.07 -5.23
CA ALA A 11 -39.16 -13.86 -5.55
C ALA A 11 -38.34 -13.83 -4.25
N VAL A 12 -37.78 -14.97 -3.87
CA VAL A 12 -36.76 -15.04 -2.82
C VAL A 12 -35.51 -14.36 -3.36
N LYS A 13 -35.33 -13.08 -3.00
CA LYS A 13 -34.07 -12.38 -3.23
C LYS A 13 -32.97 -13.14 -2.48
N PRO A 14 -31.86 -13.57 -3.12
CA PRO A 14 -30.71 -14.04 -2.37
C PRO A 14 -30.15 -12.82 -1.65
N ALA A 15 -30.27 -12.78 -0.32
CA ALA A 15 -29.51 -11.86 0.50
C ALA A 15 -28.04 -12.30 0.41
N LEU A 16 -27.32 -11.73 -0.56
CA LEU A 16 -25.86 -11.73 -0.58
C LEU A 16 -25.39 -11.02 0.69
N LYS A 17 -25.21 -11.79 1.77
CA LYS A 17 -24.38 -11.38 2.89
C LYS A 17 -22.96 -11.29 2.34
N LEU A 18 -22.56 -10.10 1.90
CA LEU A 18 -21.15 -9.74 1.90
C LEU A 18 -20.71 -9.84 3.35
N ALA A 19 -20.14 -10.99 3.72
CA ALA A 19 -19.20 -11.01 4.81
C ALA A 19 -18.11 -10.03 4.39
N THR A 20 -18.14 -8.82 4.93
CA THR A 20 -16.96 -7.97 4.91
C THR A 20 -15.91 -8.78 5.66
N PRO A 21 -14.83 -9.26 4.99
CA PRO A 21 -13.66 -9.56 5.77
C PRO A 21 -13.30 -8.20 6.36
N SER A 22 -13.59 -8.00 7.65
CA SER A 22 -12.90 -7.00 8.44
C SER A 22 -11.43 -7.32 8.22
N LEU A 23 -10.83 -6.61 7.26
CA LEU A 23 -9.40 -6.45 7.09
C LEU A 23 -8.97 -5.96 8.46
N LYS A 24 -8.58 -6.92 9.31
CA LYS A 24 -7.75 -6.65 10.46
C LYS A 24 -6.52 -6.06 9.83
N LEU A 25 -6.51 -4.72 9.73
CA LEU A 25 -5.33 -3.94 9.43
C LEU A 25 -4.29 -4.53 10.36
N ALA A 26 -3.30 -5.22 9.81
CA ALA A 26 -2.25 -5.84 10.58
C ALA A 26 -1.46 -4.69 11.24
N SER A 27 -1.99 -4.19 12.35
CA SER A 27 -1.34 -3.25 13.25
C SER A 27 -0.32 -4.05 14.05
N THR A 28 0.70 -4.56 13.36
CA THR A 28 1.86 -5.20 13.98
C THR A 28 3.05 -5.08 13.04
N LEU A 29 3.49 -3.86 12.83
CA LEU A 29 4.91 -3.60 12.62
C LEU A 29 5.26 -2.47 13.58
N ALA A 30 5.44 -2.82 14.86
CA ALA A 30 6.28 -2.00 15.71
C ALA A 30 7.56 -1.74 14.89
N PRO A 31 7.98 -0.49 14.67
CA PRO A 31 9.17 -0.24 13.87
C PRO A 31 10.30 -1.04 14.51
N LYS A 32 10.87 -2.00 13.76
CA LYS A 32 12.16 -2.61 14.13
C LYS A 32 13.07 -1.44 14.50
N SER A 33 13.71 -1.48 15.67
CA SER A 33 14.49 -0.34 16.19
C SER A 33 15.42 0.28 15.14
N ASP A 34 15.90 -0.56 14.22
CA ASP A 34 16.62 -0.23 12.98
C ASP A 34 16.05 0.96 12.18
N TYR A 35 14.73 1.10 12.07
CA TYR A 35 14.12 2.20 11.29
C TYR A 35 14.24 3.54 11.99
N VAL A 36 13.99 3.56 13.30
CA VAL A 36 14.12 4.79 14.12
C VAL A 36 15.57 5.23 14.18
N ASP A 37 16.50 4.27 14.31
CA ASP A 37 17.93 4.54 14.31
C ASP A 37 18.41 5.05 12.95
N SER A 38 17.94 4.44 11.85
CA SER A 38 18.25 4.90 10.49
C SER A 38 17.73 6.31 10.22
N MET A 39 16.51 6.62 10.67
CA MET A 39 15.95 7.97 10.56
C MET A 39 16.71 8.99 11.39
N ARG A 40 17.11 8.63 12.61
CA ARG A 40 17.94 9.49 13.47
C ARG A 40 19.29 9.78 12.84
N GLU A 41 19.92 8.80 12.20
CA GLU A 41 21.18 9.00 11.48
C GLU A 41 21.01 9.90 10.25
N LEU A 42 19.92 9.75 9.48
CA LEU A 42 19.61 10.65 8.37
C LEU A 42 19.42 12.11 8.84
N LEU A 43 18.77 12.32 9.98
CA LEU A 43 18.61 13.65 10.57
C LEU A 43 19.96 14.24 10.99
N ARG A 44 20.83 13.46 11.66
CA ARG A 44 22.18 13.90 12.03
C ARG A 44 23.03 14.29 10.82
N ARG A 45 22.90 13.56 9.70
CA ARG A 45 23.56 13.90 8.42
C ARG A 45 23.04 15.22 7.87
N ALA A 46 21.73 15.44 7.92
CA ALA A 46 21.13 16.69 7.50
C ALA A 46 21.63 17.88 8.33
N GLU A 47 21.76 17.72 9.65
CA GLU A 47 22.30 18.75 10.56
C GLU A 47 23.76 19.10 10.24
N ARG A 48 24.54 18.16 9.70
CA ARG A 48 25.90 18.40 9.21
C ARG A 48 25.95 19.05 7.81
N GLY A 49 24.80 19.34 7.21
CA GLY A 49 24.70 19.92 5.86
C GLY A 49 24.85 18.91 4.72
N GLU A 50 24.76 17.61 5.00
CA GLU A 50 24.80 16.60 3.94
C GLU A 50 23.49 16.61 3.12
N ASN A 51 23.61 16.35 1.81
CA ASN A 51 22.44 16.22 0.94
C ASN A 51 21.75 14.87 1.17
N ILE A 52 20.70 14.89 1.99
CA ILE A 52 19.90 13.69 2.28
C ILE A 52 18.68 13.57 1.36
N GLY A 53 18.15 12.36 1.25
CA GLY A 53 16.92 12.06 0.55
C GLY A 53 16.28 10.79 1.07
N LEU A 54 14.96 10.73 0.91
CA LEU A 54 14.13 9.60 1.34
C LEU A 54 13.27 9.17 0.17
N ALA A 55 13.17 7.86 -0.03
CA ALA A 55 12.24 7.26 -0.96
C ALA A 55 11.37 6.25 -0.21
N TYR A 56 10.07 6.33 -0.42
CA TYR A 56 9.05 5.52 0.23
C TYR A 56 8.20 4.84 -0.83
N VAL A 57 7.82 3.59 -0.55
CA VAL A 57 6.92 2.79 -1.39
C VAL A 57 5.92 2.10 -0.49
N GLU A 58 4.65 2.29 -0.79
CA GLU A 58 3.52 1.63 -0.15
C GLU A 58 2.84 0.70 -1.14
N ILE A 59 2.40 -0.48 -0.69
CA ILE A 59 1.51 -1.36 -1.45
C ILE A 59 0.11 -1.27 -0.86
N ASN A 60 -0.84 -0.85 -1.70
CA ASN A 60 -2.24 -0.74 -1.31
C ASN A 60 -2.93 -2.11 -1.36
N SER A 61 -4.10 -2.21 -0.73
CA SER A 61 -4.90 -3.45 -0.70
C SER A 61 -5.30 -3.96 -2.09
N ASN A 62 -5.39 -3.08 -3.09
CA ASN A 62 -5.64 -3.41 -4.49
C ASN A 62 -4.34 -3.75 -5.29
N LYS A 63 -3.22 -3.98 -4.59
CA LYS A 63 -1.89 -4.26 -5.17
C LYS A 63 -1.32 -3.14 -6.05
N THR A 64 -1.83 -1.91 -5.94
CA THR A 64 -1.17 -0.75 -6.55
C THR A 64 -0.06 -0.24 -5.65
N PHE A 65 0.93 0.41 -6.26
CA PHE A 65 2.01 1.06 -5.53
C PHE A 65 1.78 2.56 -5.43
N SER A 66 1.92 3.10 -4.22
CA SER A 66 2.14 4.54 -4.02
C SER A 66 3.63 4.76 -3.76
N THR A 67 4.20 5.83 -4.32
CA THR A 67 5.63 6.10 -4.22
C THR A 67 5.85 7.58 -3.96
N GLU A 68 6.72 7.90 -3.02
CA GLU A 68 7.11 9.27 -2.70
C GLU A 68 8.62 9.37 -2.56
N ALA A 69 9.20 10.45 -3.08
CA ALA A 69 10.63 10.72 -2.96
C ALA A 69 10.87 12.18 -2.62
N ILE A 70 11.67 12.43 -1.58
CA ILE A 70 11.94 13.76 -1.03
C ILE A 70 13.46 13.97 -0.96
N GLY A 71 13.89 15.22 -1.08
CA GLY A 71 15.31 15.60 -0.99
C GLY A 71 16.09 15.14 -2.21
N ILE A 72 17.35 14.72 -2.03
CA ILE A 72 18.20 14.29 -3.15
C ILE A 72 17.63 13.07 -3.89
N ALA A 73 16.81 12.26 -3.21
CA ALA A 73 16.15 11.10 -3.80
C ALA A 73 15.14 11.48 -4.88
N GLY A 74 14.48 12.64 -4.77
CA GLY A 74 13.56 13.16 -5.79
C GLY A 74 14.22 14.04 -6.86
N LYS A 75 15.43 14.54 -6.63
CA LYS A 75 16.14 15.45 -7.54
C LYS A 75 16.75 14.76 -8.76
N SER A 76 16.98 13.45 -8.70
CA SER A 76 17.55 12.66 -9.80
C SER A 76 16.56 11.60 -10.27
N THR A 77 15.98 11.79 -11.46
CA THR A 77 14.94 10.89 -12.00
C THR A 77 15.39 9.44 -12.12
N LEU A 78 16.60 9.20 -12.64
CA LEU A 78 17.12 7.84 -12.83
C LEU A 78 17.44 7.15 -11.49
N SER A 79 18.07 7.87 -10.57
CA SER A 79 18.39 7.33 -9.24
C SER A 79 17.12 7.05 -8.44
N CYS A 80 16.13 7.95 -8.52
CA CYS A 80 14.81 7.80 -7.91
C CYS A 80 14.11 6.54 -8.41
N LEU A 81 14.06 6.35 -9.73
CA LEU A 81 13.42 5.20 -10.34
C LEU A 81 14.07 3.88 -9.89
N GLY A 82 15.41 3.81 -9.90
CA GLY A 82 16.13 2.62 -9.44
C GLY A 82 15.86 2.27 -7.97
N MET A 83 15.81 3.28 -7.09
CA MET A 83 15.44 3.10 -5.68
C MET A 83 14.01 2.58 -5.53
N ILE A 84 13.06 3.20 -6.22
CA ILE A 84 11.63 2.84 -6.16
C ILE A 84 11.42 1.39 -6.65
N GLU A 85 11.98 1.01 -7.79
CA GLU A 85 11.82 -0.35 -8.32
C GLU A 85 12.45 -1.41 -7.40
N THR A 86 13.60 -1.08 -6.80
CA THR A 86 14.22 -1.95 -5.78
C THR A 86 13.34 -2.13 -4.55
N LEU A 87 12.72 -1.04 -4.07
CA LEU A 87 11.80 -1.09 -2.93
C LEU A 87 10.52 -1.87 -3.25
N LYS A 88 9.93 -1.67 -4.44
CA LYS A 88 8.78 -2.46 -4.92
C LYS A 88 9.12 -3.95 -4.95
N ALA A 89 10.26 -4.33 -5.53
CA ALA A 89 10.68 -5.73 -5.59
C ALA A 89 10.87 -6.35 -4.19
N LYS A 90 11.47 -5.61 -3.25
CA LYS A 90 11.62 -6.06 -1.85
C LYS A 90 10.26 -6.21 -1.15
N LEU A 91 9.34 -5.29 -1.38
CA LEU A 91 8.00 -5.32 -0.79
C LEU A 91 7.19 -6.50 -1.33
N LEU A 92 7.21 -6.72 -2.66
CA LEU A 92 6.58 -7.88 -3.29
C LEU A 92 7.14 -9.20 -2.76
N LYS A 93 8.46 -9.32 -2.60
CA LYS A 93 9.08 -10.51 -1.99
C LYS A 93 8.62 -10.78 -0.56
N LYS A 94 8.27 -9.74 0.21
CA LYS A 94 7.78 -9.90 1.60
C LYS A 94 6.28 -10.19 1.69
N VAL A 95 5.50 -9.73 0.71
CA VAL A 95 4.03 -9.87 0.70
C VAL A 95 3.58 -11.14 -0.04
N LEU A 96 4.36 -11.61 -1.03
CA LEU A 96 4.05 -12.80 -1.83
C LEU A 96 4.83 -14.06 -1.43
N ALA A 97 5.74 -13.96 -0.45
CA ALA A 97 6.40 -15.12 0.17
C ALA A 97 5.57 -15.63 1.34
#